data_AF-A0A177NTK8-F1
#
_entry.id   AF-A0A177NTK8-F1
#
_cell.length_a   1.000
_cell.length_b   1.000
_cell.length_c   1.000
_cell.angle_alpha   90.00
_cell.angle_beta   90.00
_cell.angle_gamma   90.00
#
_symmetry.space_group_name_H-M   'P 1'
#
loop_
_entity.id
_entity.type
_entity.pdbx_description
1 polymer ?
#
loop_
_entity_poly.entity_id
_entity_poly.type
_entity_poly.pdbx_seq_one_letter_code
_entity_poly.pdbx_strand_id
1 'polypeptide(L)'
;MKPFLEFFPIILFFIAYKLYDIYIATAVVIAATLIQVITYWIMYRKVETMQWITLGLILVMGGATLYLQDEQFIKWKLSIIEWMFGGAFLASQFFGPKTFIERMMGANLELPTPIWKRLNLSWALFFTSIGFLNLYVMHQYSTDDWVSFKTFIVPGLMLVFILIQMVFLYKYAPEAEVKK
;
A
#
# COMPACT_ATOMS: atom_id res chain seq x y z
N MET A 1 11.33 29.59 -14.32
CA MET A 1 10.73 28.85 -15.45
C MET A 1 10.73 27.32 -15.27
N LYS A 2 11.43 26.75 -14.27
CA LYS A 2 11.50 25.29 -14.02
C LYS A 2 10.18 24.59 -13.57
N PRO A 3 9.38 25.14 -12.64
CA PRO A 3 8.24 24.37 -12.10
C PRO A 3 7.11 24.16 -13.11
N PHE A 4 6.87 25.10 -14.03
CA PHE A 4 5.77 24.98 -15.02
C PHE A 4 5.94 23.80 -15.97
N LEU A 5 7.18 23.45 -16.33
CA LEU A 5 7.45 22.30 -17.18
C LEU A 5 7.28 20.98 -16.40
N GLU A 6 7.51 20.97 -15.09
CA GLU A 6 7.32 19.78 -14.24
C GLU A 6 5.85 19.37 -14.10
N PHE A 7 4.91 20.32 -14.25
CA PHE A 7 3.47 20.01 -14.26
C PHE A 7 2.96 19.46 -15.58
N PHE A 8 3.71 19.61 -16.69
CA PHE A 8 3.24 19.23 -18.02
C PHE A 8 2.91 17.73 -18.14
N PRO A 9 3.80 16.78 -17.72
CA PRO A 9 3.47 15.36 -17.74
C PRO A 9 2.31 15.01 -16.80
N ILE A 10 2.22 15.69 -15.65
CA ILE A 10 1.18 15.45 -14.65
C ILE A 10 -0.19 15.85 -15.18
N ILE A 11 -0.31 16.99 -15.85
CA ILE A 11 -1.57 17.43 -16.44
C ILE A 11 -2.01 16.45 -17.53
N LEU A 12 -1.09 16.02 -18.40
CA LEU A 12 -1.37 15.04 -19.44
C LEU A 12 -1.78 13.68 -18.86
N PHE A 13 -1.17 13.25 -17.75
CA PHE A 13 -1.60 12.05 -17.01
C PHE A 13 -3.07 12.11 -16.64
N PHE A 14 -3.47 13.20 -15.95
CA PHE A 14 -4.83 13.33 -15.43
C PHE A 14 -5.86 13.39 -16.56
N ILE A 15 -5.54 14.07 -17.66
CA ILE A 15 -6.42 14.11 -18.85
C ILE A 15 -6.56 12.71 -19.45
N ALA A 16 -5.45 12.02 -19.69
CA ALA A 16 -5.46 10.69 -20.29
C ALA A 16 -6.17 9.65 -19.38
N TYR A 17 -5.95 9.71 -18.07
CA TYR A 17 -6.61 8.85 -17.10
C TYR A 17 -8.12 9.06 -17.07
N LYS A 18 -8.57 10.31 -17.18
CA LYS A 18 -10.01 10.63 -17.16
C LYS A 18 -10.74 10.23 -18.45
N LEU A 19 -10.04 10.24 -19.59
CA LEU A 19 -10.61 9.92 -20.90
C LEU A 19 -10.49 8.43 -21.24
N TYR A 20 -9.51 7.75 -20.67
CA TYR A 20 -9.18 6.36 -20.98
C TYR A 20 -8.95 5.56 -19.69
N ASP A 21 -7.82 4.86 -19.58
CA ASP A 21 -7.45 4.04 -18.46
C ASP A 21 -6.06 4.40 -17.90
N ILE A 22 -5.68 3.68 -16.85
CA ILE A 22 -4.40 3.88 -16.16
C ILE A 22 -3.19 3.51 -17.04
N TYR A 23 -3.33 2.60 -17.99
CA TYR A 23 -2.23 2.15 -18.84
C TYR A 23 -1.91 3.21 -19.90
N ILE A 24 -2.93 3.73 -20.59
CA ILE A 24 -2.78 4.83 -21.54
C ILE A 24 -2.25 6.08 -20.82
N ALA A 25 -2.77 6.41 -19.63
CA ALA A 25 -2.26 7.52 -18.84
C ALA A 25 -0.78 7.36 -18.48
N THR A 26 -0.35 6.16 -18.09
CA THR A 26 1.05 5.86 -17.77
C THR A 26 1.95 5.98 -18.99
N ALA A 27 1.51 5.49 -20.17
CA ALA A 27 2.25 5.65 -21.42
C ALA A 27 2.41 7.12 -21.83
N VAL A 28 1.34 7.91 -21.67
CA VAL A 28 1.34 9.35 -21.95
C VAL A 28 2.32 10.10 -21.04
N VAL A 29 2.37 9.76 -19.76
CA VAL A 29 3.35 10.37 -18.83
C VAL A 29 4.78 10.03 -19.22
N ILE A 30 5.07 8.77 -19.50
CA ILE A 30 6.41 8.35 -19.90
C ILE A 30 6.86 9.11 -21.14
N ALA A 31 5.99 9.18 -22.17
CA ALA A 31 6.28 9.90 -23.40
C ALA A 31 6.48 11.40 -23.15
N ALA A 32 5.60 12.03 -22.37
CA ALA A 32 5.69 13.46 -22.05
C ALA A 32 6.96 13.81 -21.27
N THR A 33 7.33 13.01 -20.26
CA THR A 33 8.56 13.22 -19.48
C THR A 33 9.81 12.98 -20.33
N LEU A 34 9.81 11.97 -21.20
CA LEU A 34 10.92 11.75 -22.15
C LEU A 34 11.12 12.96 -23.08
N ILE A 35 10.03 13.42 -23.72
CA ILE A 35 10.07 14.58 -24.61
C ILE A 35 10.58 15.80 -23.83
N GLN A 36 10.05 16.05 -22.65
CA GLN A 36 10.46 17.18 -21.82
C GLN A 36 11.96 17.15 -21.49
N VAL A 37 12.49 16.01 -21.03
CA VAL A 37 13.91 15.89 -20.65
C VAL A 37 14.82 16.01 -21.89
N ILE A 38 14.43 15.40 -23.02
CA ILE A 38 15.18 15.48 -24.27
C ILE A 38 15.20 16.91 -24.81
N THR A 39 14.06 17.59 -24.87
CA THR A 39 13.98 18.98 -25.32
C THR A 39 14.80 19.89 -24.40
N TYR A 40 14.74 19.68 -23.08
CA TYR A 40 15.53 20.45 -22.14
C TYR A 40 17.04 20.22 -22.31
N TRP A 41 17.45 18.97 -22.55
CA TRP A 41 18.83 18.62 -22.84
C TRP A 41 19.34 19.25 -24.13
N ILE A 42 18.54 19.24 -25.21
CA ILE A 42 18.91 19.86 -26.49
C ILE A 42 19.06 21.37 -26.36
N MET A 43 18.12 22.05 -25.69
CA MET A 43 18.11 23.51 -25.59
C MET A 43 19.18 24.05 -24.63
N TYR A 44 19.39 23.40 -23.48
CA TYR A 44 20.22 23.95 -22.41
C TYR A 44 21.52 23.18 -22.17
N ARG A 45 21.71 22.02 -22.82
CA ARG A 45 22.85 21.10 -22.64
C ARG A 45 23.16 20.73 -21.19
N LYS A 46 22.20 20.95 -20.29
CA LYS A 46 22.27 20.69 -18.86
C LYS A 46 20.90 20.19 -18.42
N VAL A 47 20.87 19.02 -17.80
CA VAL A 47 19.68 18.43 -17.17
C VAL A 47 20.05 18.22 -15.71
N GLU A 48 19.18 18.62 -14.81
CA GLU A 48 19.45 18.47 -13.38
C GLU A 48 19.40 16.99 -12.97
N THR A 49 20.25 16.59 -12.02
CA THR A 49 20.33 15.21 -11.54
C THR A 49 18.95 14.67 -11.10
N MET A 50 18.13 15.51 -10.48
CA MET A 50 16.77 15.15 -10.07
C MET A 50 15.83 14.83 -11.25
N GLN A 51 15.99 15.46 -12.41
CA GLN A 51 15.18 15.15 -13.60
C GLN A 51 15.58 13.80 -14.20
N TRP A 52 16.86 13.45 -14.18
CA TRP A 52 17.33 12.10 -14.56
C TRP A 52 16.83 11.02 -13.61
N ILE A 53 16.86 11.28 -12.30
CA ILE A 53 16.33 10.36 -11.29
C ILE A 53 14.83 10.15 -11.50
N THR A 54 14.08 11.24 -11.70
CA THR A 54 12.63 11.19 -11.92
C THR A 54 12.28 10.46 -13.21
N LEU A 55 13.00 10.73 -14.31
CA LEU A 55 12.83 10.01 -15.57
C LEU A 55 13.14 8.52 -15.41
N GLY A 56 14.23 8.17 -14.73
CA GLY A 56 14.59 6.79 -14.44
C GLY A 56 13.51 6.07 -13.64
N LEU A 57 12.96 6.71 -12.60
CA LEU A 57 11.88 6.16 -11.80
C LEU A 57 10.59 5.97 -12.63
N ILE A 58 10.22 6.95 -13.45
CA ILE A 58 9.04 6.88 -14.34
C ILE A 58 9.22 5.79 -15.40
N LEU A 59 10.40 5.64 -15.99
CA LEU A 59 10.68 4.60 -16.96
C LEU A 59 10.68 3.20 -16.34
N VAL A 60 11.27 3.03 -15.16
CA VAL A 60 11.31 1.73 -14.48
C VAL A 60 9.93 1.34 -13.96
N MET A 61 9.26 2.23 -13.21
CA MET A 61 7.95 1.92 -12.61
C MET A 61 6.82 1.96 -13.64
N GLY A 62 6.78 2.99 -14.48
CA GLY A 62 5.79 3.11 -15.55
C GLY A 62 6.03 2.08 -16.64
N GLY A 63 7.29 1.82 -17.00
CA GLY A 63 7.65 0.74 -17.92
C GLY A 63 7.29 -0.63 -17.36
N ALA A 64 7.52 -0.91 -16.08
CA ALA A 64 7.02 -2.14 -15.45
C ALA A 64 5.48 -2.22 -15.47
N THR A 65 4.78 -1.09 -15.28
CA THR A 65 3.31 -1.05 -15.33
C THR A 65 2.77 -1.37 -16.72
N LEU A 66 3.43 -0.88 -17.77
CA LEU A 66 3.06 -1.14 -19.17
C LEU A 66 3.54 -2.49 -19.68
N TYR A 67 4.74 -2.91 -19.30
CA TYR A 67 5.36 -4.15 -19.74
C TYR A 67 4.71 -5.35 -19.08
N LEU A 68 4.43 -5.26 -17.77
CA LEU A 68 3.70 -6.31 -17.11
C LEU A 68 2.29 -6.35 -17.70
N GLN A 69 1.61 -5.21 -17.86
CA GLN A 69 0.22 -5.14 -18.36
C GLN A 69 -0.70 -6.20 -17.73
N ASP A 70 -0.30 -6.67 -16.54
CA ASP A 70 -0.79 -7.91 -15.97
C ASP A 70 -1.49 -7.51 -14.69
N GLU A 71 -2.81 -7.43 -14.83
CA GLU A 71 -3.73 -7.27 -13.72
C GLU A 71 -3.42 -8.30 -12.62
N GLN A 72 -2.95 -9.51 -12.97
CA GLN A 72 -2.59 -10.50 -11.97
C GLN A 72 -1.43 -10.05 -11.10
N PHE A 73 -0.37 -9.43 -11.63
CA PHE A 73 0.74 -8.96 -10.80
C PHE A 73 0.29 -7.92 -9.75
N ILE A 74 -0.60 -7.01 -10.15
CA ILE A 74 -1.18 -6.00 -9.26
C ILE A 74 -2.09 -6.65 -8.19
N LYS A 75 -2.85 -7.68 -8.58
CA LYS A 75 -3.71 -8.44 -7.68
C LYS A 75 -2.91 -9.28 -6.68
N TRP A 76 -1.87 -9.96 -7.13
CA TRP A 76 -0.95 -10.76 -6.30
C TRP A 76 -0.17 -9.91 -5.30
N LYS A 77 0.19 -8.68 -5.67
CA LYS A 77 0.87 -7.73 -4.76
C LYS A 77 0.11 -7.58 -3.43
N LEU A 78 -1.22 -7.54 -3.44
CA LEU A 78 -2.00 -7.45 -2.20
C LEU A 78 -1.81 -8.71 -1.34
N SER A 79 -2.00 -9.91 -1.89
CA SER A 79 -1.82 -11.17 -1.13
C SER A 79 -0.42 -11.33 -0.56
N ILE A 80 0.62 -11.02 -1.33
CA ILE A 80 2.01 -11.16 -0.88
C ILE A 80 2.27 -10.27 0.33
N ILE A 81 1.86 -9.00 0.27
CA ILE A 81 2.07 -8.04 1.37
C ILE A 81 1.31 -8.48 2.63
N GLU A 82 0.05 -8.87 2.47
CA GLU A 82 -0.81 -9.35 3.56
C GLU A 82 -0.22 -10.61 4.22
N TRP A 83 0.30 -11.55 3.44
CA TRP A 83 0.98 -12.74 3.97
C TRP A 83 2.33 -12.44 4.61
N MET A 84 3.09 -11.47 4.10
CA MET A 84 4.31 -11.02 4.75
C MET A 84 4.00 -10.43 6.14
N PHE A 85 2.95 -9.62 6.26
CA PHE A 85 2.50 -9.14 7.57
C PHE A 85 2.02 -10.30 8.44
N GLY A 86 1.09 -11.13 7.96
CA GLY A 86 0.61 -12.30 8.71
C GLY A 86 1.75 -13.20 9.20
N GLY A 87 2.72 -13.47 8.33
CA GLY A 87 3.93 -14.23 8.63
C GLY A 87 4.85 -13.55 9.64
N ALA A 88 5.04 -12.22 9.56
CA ALA A 88 5.82 -11.47 10.54
C ALA A 88 5.17 -11.49 11.94
N PHE A 89 3.85 -11.31 12.00
CA PHE A 89 3.10 -11.43 13.25
C PHE A 89 3.19 -12.86 13.81
N LEU A 90 2.99 -13.90 12.99
CA LEU A 90 3.14 -15.30 13.41
C LEU A 90 4.56 -15.63 13.85
N ALA A 91 5.58 -15.19 13.12
CA ALA A 91 6.97 -15.42 13.49
C ALA A 91 7.27 -14.79 14.86
N SER A 92 6.83 -13.55 15.09
CA SER A 92 7.01 -12.88 16.39
C SER A 92 6.28 -13.56 17.56
N GLN A 93 5.32 -14.45 17.28
CA GLN A 93 4.64 -15.25 18.30
C GLN A 93 5.60 -16.25 18.97
N PHE A 94 6.52 -16.80 18.18
CA PHE A 94 7.45 -17.87 18.58
C PHE A 94 8.88 -17.37 18.74
N PHE A 95 9.25 -16.29 18.04
CA PHE A 95 10.59 -15.74 18.03
C PHE A 95 10.67 -14.40 18.77
N GLY A 96 11.51 -14.39 19.82
CA GLY A 96 11.83 -13.20 20.59
C GLY A 96 11.00 -13.04 21.87
N PRO A 97 11.38 -12.08 22.74
CA PRO A 97 10.78 -11.91 24.06
C PRO A 97 9.41 -11.20 24.02
N LYS A 98 9.17 -10.39 22.98
CA LYS A 98 7.95 -9.60 22.78
C LYS A 98 7.37 -9.83 21.41
N THR A 99 6.05 -9.92 21.33
CA THR A 99 5.30 -10.05 20.08
C THR A 99 5.40 -8.78 19.23
N PHE A 100 5.13 -8.86 17.92
CA PHE A 100 5.23 -7.70 17.03
C PHE A 100 4.27 -6.58 17.46
N ILE A 101 3.02 -6.93 17.77
CA ILE A 101 2.03 -5.95 18.24
C ILE A 101 2.40 -5.30 19.58
N GLU A 102 3.01 -6.07 20.49
CA GLU A 102 3.49 -5.56 21.78
C GLU A 102 4.63 -4.55 21.60
N ARG A 103 5.50 -4.74 20.59
CA ARG A 103 6.54 -3.75 20.27
C ARG A 103 5.95 -2.45 19.71
N MET A 104 4.86 -2.54 18.96
CA MET A 104 4.20 -1.37 18.37
C MET A 104 3.36 -0.59 19.38
N MET A 105 2.64 -1.28 20.27
CA MET A 105 1.63 -0.67 21.14
C MET A 105 2.02 -0.65 22.62
N GLY A 106 3.02 -1.44 23.04
CA GLY A 106 3.40 -1.61 24.44
C GLY A 106 4.03 -0.39 25.11
N ALA A 107 4.27 0.70 24.36
CA ALA A 107 4.66 1.99 24.93
C ALA A 107 3.47 2.73 25.56
N ASN A 108 2.24 2.48 25.08
CA ASN A 108 1.04 3.20 25.50
C ASN A 108 0.04 2.32 26.26
N LEU A 109 0.26 1.00 26.29
CA LEU A 109 -0.64 0.02 26.88
C LEU A 109 0.14 -0.99 27.71
N GLU A 110 -0.31 -1.25 28.93
CA GLU A 110 0.18 -2.32 29.77
C GLU A 110 -0.83 -3.47 29.76
N LEU A 111 -0.45 -4.61 29.20
CA LEU A 111 -1.29 -5.81 29.13
C LEU A 111 -0.50 -7.04 29.58
N PRO A 112 -1.16 -8.05 30.18
CA PRO A 112 -0.51 -9.31 30.49
C PRO A 112 0.02 -10.00 29.22
N THR A 113 1.18 -10.66 29.32
CA THR A 113 1.81 -11.38 28.20
C THR A 113 0.87 -12.35 27.45
N PRO A 114 -0.03 -13.11 28.11
CA PRO A 114 -0.98 -13.96 27.40
C PRO A 114 -1.96 -13.18 26.49
N ILE A 115 -2.33 -11.95 26.87
CA ILE A 115 -3.22 -11.09 26.09
C ILE A 115 -2.50 -10.53 24.87
N TRP A 116 -1.23 -10.10 25.02
CA TRP A 116 -0.38 -9.72 23.89
C TRP A 116 -0.27 -10.83 22.85
N LYS A 117 -0.05 -12.07 23.29
CA LYS A 117 0.01 -13.24 22.40
C LYS A 117 -1.31 -13.54 21.68
N ARG A 118 -2.45 -13.35 22.33
CA ARG A 118 -3.78 -13.51 21.69
C ARG A 118 -4.06 -12.42 20.67
N LEU A 119 -3.73 -11.17 21.02
CA LEU A 119 -3.86 -10.02 20.14
C LEU A 119 -2.98 -10.21 18.90
N ASN A 120 -1.71 -10.55 19.09
CA ASN A 120 -0.76 -10.79 18.01
C ASN A 120 -1.22 -11.90 17.06
N LEU A 121 -1.75 -13.00 17.62
CA LEU A 121 -2.30 -14.09 16.81
C LEU A 121 -3.54 -13.66 16.03
N SER A 122 -4.39 -12.80 16.60
CA SER A 122 -5.58 -12.26 15.91
C SER A 122 -5.18 -11.40 14.72
N TRP A 123 -4.15 -10.57 14.86
CA TRP A 123 -3.57 -9.78 13.77
C TRP A 123 -2.96 -10.67 12.68
N ALA A 124 -2.19 -11.67 13.07
CA ALA A 124 -1.66 -12.67 12.15
C ALA A 124 -2.77 -13.33 11.31
N LEU A 125 -3.80 -13.84 11.98
CA LEU A 125 -4.94 -14.48 11.33
C LEU A 125 -5.69 -13.51 10.41
N PHE A 126 -5.87 -12.26 10.81
CA PHE A 126 -6.53 -11.25 9.99
C PHE A 126 -5.78 -10.99 8.68
N PHE A 127 -4.50 -10.61 8.74
CA PHE A 127 -3.68 -10.36 7.55
C PHE A 127 -3.59 -11.60 6.65
N THR A 128 -3.37 -12.79 7.23
CA THR A 128 -3.37 -14.04 6.45
C THR A 128 -4.71 -14.29 5.76
N SER A 129 -5.82 -14.03 6.45
CA SER A 129 -7.18 -14.20 5.91
C SER A 129 -7.48 -13.21 4.79
N ILE A 130 -7.06 -11.94 4.90
CA ILE A 130 -7.21 -10.96 3.81
C ILE A 130 -6.41 -11.41 2.58
N GLY A 131 -5.19 -11.93 2.77
CA GLY A 131 -4.40 -12.48 1.67
C GLY A 131 -5.10 -13.61 0.92
N PHE A 132 -5.75 -14.54 1.64
CA PHE A 132 -6.55 -15.61 1.04
C PHE A 132 -7.86 -15.10 0.41
N LEU A 133 -8.53 -14.15 1.06
CA LEU A 133 -9.75 -13.54 0.54
C LEU A 133 -9.46 -12.79 -0.77
N ASN A 134 -8.31 -12.11 -0.86
CA ASN A 134 -7.86 -11.49 -2.09
C ASN A 134 -7.64 -12.52 -3.20
N LEU A 135 -7.03 -13.68 -2.89
CA LEU A 135 -6.90 -14.77 -3.86
C LEU A 135 -8.27 -15.26 -4.34
N TYR A 136 -9.24 -15.42 -3.45
CA TYR A 136 -10.59 -15.80 -3.84
C TYR A 136 -11.22 -14.75 -4.77
N VAL A 137 -11.15 -13.47 -4.40
CA VAL A 137 -11.76 -12.38 -5.18
C VAL A 137 -11.09 -12.24 -6.55
N MET A 138 -9.76 -12.30 -6.63
CA MET A 138 -9.05 -12.11 -7.90
C MET A 138 -9.31 -13.20 -8.93
N HIS A 139 -9.69 -14.42 -8.51
CA HIS A 139 -9.98 -15.53 -9.43
C HIS A 139 -11.46 -15.59 -9.83
N GLN A 140 -12.37 -15.11 -8.97
CA GLN A 140 -13.81 -15.29 -9.16
C GLN A 140 -14.56 -14.04 -9.64
N TYR A 141 -13.94 -12.86 -9.55
CA TYR A 141 -14.58 -11.59 -9.88
C TYR A 141 -13.79 -10.81 -10.93
N SER A 142 -14.46 -9.84 -11.54
CA SER A 142 -13.85 -8.94 -12.52
C SER A 142 -12.79 -8.03 -11.88
N THR A 143 -11.98 -7.37 -12.71
CA THR A 143 -10.96 -6.43 -12.23
C THR A 143 -11.58 -5.20 -11.58
N ASP A 144 -12.71 -4.72 -12.08
CA ASP A 144 -13.44 -3.59 -11.48
C ASP A 144 -14.01 -3.93 -10.11
N ASP A 145 -14.55 -5.14 -9.97
CA ASP A 145 -15.00 -5.67 -8.67
C ASP A 145 -13.82 -5.83 -7.70
N TRP A 146 -12.68 -6.31 -8.20
CA TRP A 146 -11.45 -6.43 -7.40
C TRP A 146 -10.92 -5.07 -6.92
N VAL A 147 -10.95 -4.05 -7.79
CA VAL A 147 -10.58 -2.67 -7.41
C VAL A 147 -11.51 -2.15 -6.33
N SER A 148 -12.81 -2.39 -6.46
CA SER A 148 -13.80 -2.00 -5.44
C SER A 148 -13.59 -2.75 -4.12
N PHE A 149 -13.30 -4.05 -4.20
CA PHE A 149 -12.96 -4.88 -3.05
C PHE A 149 -11.73 -4.35 -2.30
N LYS A 150 -10.63 -4.10 -3.01
CA LYS A 150 -9.41 -3.57 -2.42
C LYS A 150 -9.60 -2.16 -1.86
N THR A 151 -10.37 -1.31 -2.54
CA THR A 151 -10.51 0.11 -2.19
C THR A 151 -11.48 0.33 -1.04
N PHE A 152 -12.56 -0.45 -0.96
CA PHE A 152 -13.63 -0.22 0.01
C PHE A 152 -13.83 -1.38 0.98
N ILE A 153 -13.84 -2.61 0.49
CA ILE A 153 -14.14 -3.79 1.32
C ILE A 153 -12.97 -4.10 2.25
N VAL A 154 -11.73 -4.17 1.75
CA VAL A 154 -10.55 -4.45 2.59
C VAL A 154 -10.36 -3.40 3.70
N PRO A 155 -10.40 -2.08 3.42
CA PRO A 155 -10.40 -1.07 4.48
C PRO A 155 -11.61 -1.18 5.41
N GLY A 156 -12.80 -1.50 4.90
CA GLY A 156 -13.98 -1.75 5.73
C GLY A 156 -13.78 -2.91 6.71
N LEU A 157 -13.21 -4.03 6.25
CA LEU A 157 -12.84 -5.17 7.10
C LEU A 157 -11.78 -4.78 8.13
N MET A 158 -10.79 -3.98 7.74
CA MET A 158 -9.76 -3.45 8.65
C MET A 158 -10.38 -2.57 9.74
N LEU A 159 -11.31 -1.68 9.39
CA LEU A 159 -12.02 -0.85 10.36
C LEU A 159 -12.82 -1.69 11.36
N VAL A 160 -13.60 -2.66 10.86
CA VAL A 160 -14.35 -3.59 11.72
C VAL A 160 -13.41 -4.36 12.63
N PHE A 161 -12.29 -4.86 12.11
CA PHE A 161 -11.29 -5.57 12.89
C PHE A 161 -10.68 -4.68 13.98
N ILE A 162 -10.28 -3.45 13.67
CA ILE A 162 -9.75 -2.49 14.65
C ILE A 162 -10.79 -2.22 15.74
N LEU A 163 -12.07 -2.02 15.39
CA LEU A 163 -13.13 -1.81 16.38
C LEU A 163 -13.29 -3.01 17.31
N ILE A 164 -13.25 -4.24 16.77
CA ILE A 164 -13.27 -5.47 17.57
C ILE A 164 -12.05 -5.51 18.50
N GLN A 165 -10.86 -5.16 18.01
CA GLN A 165 -9.65 -5.11 18.85
C GLN A 165 -9.74 -4.03 19.93
N MET A 166 -10.31 -2.86 19.62
CA MET A 166 -10.53 -1.80 20.61
C MET A 166 -11.48 -2.26 21.73
N VAL A 167 -12.60 -2.91 21.38
CA VAL A 167 -13.54 -3.46 22.38
C VAL A 167 -12.89 -4.58 23.18
N PHE A 168 -12.08 -5.43 22.54
CA PHE A 168 -11.32 -6.47 23.23
C PHE A 168 -10.33 -5.87 24.21
N LEU A 169 -9.57 -4.86 23.80
CA LEU A 169 -8.59 -4.16 24.63
C LEU A 169 -9.24 -3.36 25.76
N TYR A 170 -10.42 -2.78 25.56
CA TYR A 170 -11.15 -2.05 26.60
C TYR A 170 -11.45 -2.92 27.82
N LYS A 171 -11.65 -4.24 27.64
CA LYS A 171 -11.84 -5.19 28.75
C LYS A 171 -10.60 -5.39 29.62
N TYR A 172 -9.42 -5.02 29.11
CA TYR A 172 -8.13 -5.21 29.76
C TYR A 172 -7.40 -3.89 30.02
N ALA A 173 -7.93 -2.76 29.53
CA ALA A 173 -7.44 -1.45 29.89
C ALA A 173 -7.70 -1.26 31.39
N PRO A 174 -6.68 -0.91 32.20
CA PRO A 174 -6.90 -0.58 33.59
C PRO A 174 -7.97 0.52 33.66
N GLU A 175 -8.92 0.40 34.59
CA GLU A 175 -9.86 1.47 34.89
C GLU A 175 -9.05 2.76 34.98
N ALA A 176 -9.28 3.67 34.03
CA ALA A 176 -8.65 4.98 34.09
C ALA A 176 -9.06 5.56 35.43
N GLU A 177 -8.13 5.62 36.40
CA GLU A 177 -8.35 6.35 37.63
C GLU A 177 -8.81 7.73 37.20
N VAL A 178 -10.09 8.01 37.41
CA VAL A 178 -10.65 9.34 37.30
C VAL A 178 -9.97 10.12 38.42
N LYS A 179 -8.79 10.68 38.13
CA LYS A 179 -8.15 11.69 38.95
C LYS A 179 -9.11 12.88 38.96
N LYS A 180 -9.83 12.99 40.07
CA LYS A 180 -10.60 14.17 40.47
C LYS A 180 -9.71 15.40 40.53
#